data_AF-A0A4U2D8A0-F1
#
_entry.id   AF-A0A4U2D8A0-F1
#
_cell.length_a   1.000
_cell.length_b   1.000
_cell.length_c   1.000
_cell.angle_alpha   90.00
_cell.angle_beta   90.00
_cell.angle_gamma   90.00
#
_symmetry.space_group_name_H-M   'P 1'
#
loop_
_entity.id
_entity.type
_entity.pdbx_description
1 polymer ?
#
loop_
_entity_poly.entity_id
_entity_poly.type
_entity_poly.pdbx_seq_one_letter_code
_entity_poly.pdbx_strand_id
1 'polypeptide(L)'
;MSSLRSPQTALSHFIPKLKSYFSELLDFQSRVWVVHIFEDSITDQSFVINEDGFKEPLEWMKKRAYQTAMLERVEKMKISQVIEIQFEDKMHRLMRVK
;
A
#
# COMPACT_ATOMS: atom_id res chain seq x y z
N MET A 1 14.62 21.85 54.01
CA MET A 1 14.43 22.70 52.82
C MET A 1 14.55 21.83 51.60
N SER A 2 13.52 21.85 50.76
CA SER A 2 13.17 20.84 49.76
C SER A 2 14.05 20.95 48.51
N SER A 3 14.66 19.84 48.06
CA SER A 3 15.29 19.76 46.75
C SER A 3 14.39 18.98 45.80
N LEU A 4 13.86 19.69 44.79
CA LEU A 4 12.88 19.22 43.81
C LEU A 4 13.57 18.27 42.81
N ARG A 5 13.10 17.03 42.71
CA ARG A 5 13.46 16.11 41.62
C ARG A 5 12.80 16.58 40.32
N SER A 6 13.62 16.82 39.30
CA SER A 6 13.19 17.12 37.93
C SER A 6 12.41 15.95 37.31
N PRO A 7 11.22 16.17 36.70
CA PRO A 7 10.55 15.16 35.91
C PRO A 7 10.93 15.33 34.43
N GLN A 8 12.05 14.74 34.01
CA GLN A 8 12.49 14.78 32.60
C GLN A 8 12.73 13.37 32.06
N THR A 9 11.69 12.53 32.01
CA THR A 9 11.75 11.26 31.26
C THR A 9 10.35 10.77 30.92
N ALA A 10 9.69 11.42 29.96
CA ALA A 10 8.43 10.90 29.39
C ALA A 10 8.25 11.19 27.88
N LEU A 11 9.22 11.82 27.21
CA LEU A 11 9.09 12.21 25.79
C LEU A 11 9.91 11.33 24.81
N SER A 12 10.77 10.43 25.31
CA SER A 12 11.68 9.65 24.45
C SER A 12 11.07 8.40 23.80
N HIS A 13 9.93 7.91 24.30
CA HIS A 13 9.33 6.64 23.84
C HIS A 13 8.26 6.78 22.75
N PHE A 14 7.78 7.99 22.44
CA PHE A 14 6.70 8.23 21.47
C PHE A 14 7.20 8.64 20.07
N ILE A 15 8.43 9.16 19.98
CA ILE A 15 9.08 9.56 18.72
C ILE A 15 9.23 8.39 17.72
N PRO A 16 9.62 7.16 18.11
CA PRO A 16 9.85 6.09 17.13
C PRO A 16 8.56 5.58 16.47
N LYS A 17 7.44 5.54 17.20
CA LYS A 17 6.13 5.10 16.66
C LYS A 17 5.61 6.06 15.59
N LEU A 18 5.75 7.36 15.81
CA LEU A 18 5.34 8.39 14.86
C LEU A 18 6.18 8.31 13.57
N LYS A 19 7.49 8.09 13.70
CA LYS A 19 8.38 7.90 12.54
C LYS A 19 8.00 6.69 11.70
N SER A 20 7.69 5.53 12.31
CA SER A 20 7.27 4.32 11.58
C SER A 20 5.99 4.59 10.78
N TYR A 21 5.00 5.19 11.42
CA TYR A 21 3.73 5.52 10.78
C TYR A 21 3.91 6.45 9.58
N PHE A 22 4.66 7.55 9.71
CA PHE A 22 4.93 8.44 8.58
C PHE A 22 5.75 7.75 7.48
N SER A 23 6.68 6.86 7.85
CA SER A 23 7.44 6.09 6.86
C SER A 23 6.56 5.14 6.08
N GLU A 24 5.64 4.44 6.74
CA GLU A 24 4.67 3.53 6.11
C GLU A 24 3.68 4.30 5.21
N LEU A 25 3.20 5.45 5.67
CA LEU A 25 2.36 6.35 4.87
C LEU A 25 3.09 6.80 3.58
N LEU A 26 4.33 7.26 3.72
CA LEU A 26 5.14 7.73 2.59
C LEU A 26 5.48 6.60 1.62
N ASP A 27 5.80 5.41 2.15
CA ASP A 27 6.11 4.24 1.32
C ASP A 27 4.93 3.91 0.43
N PHE A 28 3.72 3.77 1.00
CA PHE A 28 2.57 3.40 0.20
C PHE A 28 2.16 4.51 -0.78
N GLN A 29 2.18 5.78 -0.35
CA GLN A 29 1.82 6.90 -1.22
C GLN A 29 2.73 6.94 -2.46
N SER A 30 4.00 6.62 -2.29
CA SER A 30 4.95 6.60 -3.41
C SER A 30 4.69 5.50 -4.45
N ARG A 31 3.79 4.54 -4.17
CA ARG A 31 3.57 3.36 -5.00
C ARG A 31 2.83 3.69 -6.28
N VAL A 32 3.33 3.10 -7.36
CA VAL A 32 2.68 3.15 -8.65
C VAL A 32 2.55 1.74 -9.19
N TRP A 33 1.36 1.43 -9.70
CA TRP A 33 1.00 0.13 -10.25
C TRP A 33 0.63 0.26 -11.72
N VAL A 34 1.04 -0.71 -12.51
CA VAL A 34 0.46 -0.98 -13.82
C VAL A 34 -0.42 -2.21 -13.69
N VAL A 35 -1.70 -2.07 -14.01
CA VAL A 35 -2.68 -3.14 -13.93
C VAL A 35 -3.19 -3.42 -15.33
N HIS A 36 -2.99 -4.64 -15.78
CA HIS A 36 -3.48 -5.12 -17.06
C HIS A 36 -4.61 -6.10 -16.81
N ILE A 37 -5.75 -5.87 -17.45
CA ILE A 37 -6.93 -6.73 -17.35
C ILE A 37 -7.10 -7.41 -18.71
N PHE A 38 -6.94 -8.73 -18.69
CA PHE A 38 -7.24 -9.56 -19.84
C PHE A 38 -8.75 -9.81 -19.88
N GLU A 39 -9.37 -9.45 -21.00
CA GLU A 39 -10.75 -9.81 -21.31
C GLU A 39 -10.73 -10.81 -22.47
N ASP A 40 -11.66 -11.77 -22.49
CA ASP A 40 -11.79 -12.72 -23.62
C ASP A 40 -12.20 -12.04 -24.94
N SER A 41 -12.46 -10.72 -24.90
CA SER A 41 -12.76 -9.87 -26.05
C SER A 41 -11.51 -9.11 -26.51
N ILE A 42 -11.52 -8.58 -27.74
CA ILE A 42 -10.38 -7.95 -28.45
C ILE A 42 -9.75 -6.74 -27.69
N THR A 43 -10.31 -6.32 -26.55
CA THR A 43 -9.88 -5.12 -25.81
C THR A 43 -9.25 -5.46 -24.47
N ASP A 44 -7.95 -5.82 -24.50
CA ASP A 44 -7.12 -5.77 -23.31
C ASP A 44 -6.95 -4.32 -22.84
N GLN A 45 -7.13 -4.06 -21.54
CA GLN A 45 -7.04 -2.71 -20.97
C GLN A 45 -5.93 -2.61 -19.93
N SER A 46 -5.14 -1.54 -20.02
CA SER A 46 -4.05 -1.24 -19.08
C SER A 46 -4.32 0.05 -18.33
N PHE A 47 -4.15 0.02 -17.01
CA PHE A 47 -4.36 1.14 -16.12
C PHE A 47 -3.09 1.45 -15.35
N VAL A 48 -2.77 2.73 -15.20
CA VAL A 48 -1.74 3.19 -14.28
C VAL A 48 -2.43 3.72 -13.03
N ILE A 49 -2.06 3.18 -11.87
CA ILE A 49 -2.64 3.56 -10.58
C ILE A 49 -1.52 4.18 -9.75
N ASN A 50 -1.71 5.42 -9.33
CA ASN A 50 -0.82 6.12 -8.42
C ASN A 50 -1.48 6.25 -7.04
N GLU A 51 -0.81 5.81 -5.99
CA GLU A 51 -1.31 5.86 -4.62
C GLU A 51 -1.05 7.19 -3.89
N ASP A 52 -0.37 8.16 -4.52
CA ASP A 52 -0.01 9.47 -3.91
C ASP A 52 -1.23 10.18 -3.28
N GLY A 53 -2.43 9.99 -3.86
CA GLY A 53 -3.69 10.59 -3.40
C GLY A 53 -4.56 9.70 -2.51
N PHE A 54 -4.12 8.50 -2.16
CA PHE A 54 -4.92 7.55 -1.38
C PHE A 54 -4.79 7.77 0.12
N LYS A 55 -5.88 7.46 0.84
CA LYS A 55 -5.94 7.54 2.31
C LYS A 55 -5.47 6.25 2.97
N GLU A 56 -5.51 5.15 2.22
CA GLU A 56 -5.09 3.84 2.69
C GLU A 56 -4.37 3.04 1.60
N PRO A 57 -3.46 2.13 1.98
CA PRO A 57 -2.83 1.16 1.07
C PRO A 57 -3.86 0.41 0.23
N LEU A 58 -3.61 0.27 -1.08
CA LEU A 58 -4.43 -0.50 -2.02
C LEU A 58 -5.91 -0.09 -2.06
N GLU A 59 -6.22 1.19 -1.80
CA GLU A 59 -7.59 1.73 -1.77
C GLU A 59 -8.38 1.37 -3.04
N TRP A 60 -7.71 1.38 -4.20
CA TRP A 60 -8.30 1.01 -5.49
C TRP A 60 -8.76 -0.45 -5.57
N MET A 61 -8.05 -1.38 -4.91
CA MET A 61 -8.45 -2.79 -4.82
C MET A 61 -9.57 -2.96 -3.80
N LYS A 62 -9.48 -2.28 -2.65
CA LYS A 62 -10.51 -2.33 -1.62
C LYS A 62 -11.87 -1.85 -2.14
N LYS A 63 -11.89 -0.74 -2.92
CA LYS A 63 -13.09 -0.22 -3.58
C LYS A 63 -13.74 -1.19 -4.56
N ARG A 64 -12.95 -2.10 -5.14
CA ARG A 64 -13.41 -3.13 -6.07
C ARG A 64 -13.67 -4.49 -5.40
N ALA A 65 -13.67 -4.54 -4.07
CA ALA A 65 -13.95 -5.74 -3.29
C ALA A 65 -13.04 -6.94 -3.59
N TYR A 66 -11.75 -6.70 -3.88
CA TYR A 66 -10.78 -7.79 -3.94
C TYR A 66 -10.68 -8.50 -2.59
N GLN A 67 -10.43 -9.81 -2.64
CA GLN A 67 -10.31 -10.62 -1.44
C GLN A 67 -9.11 -10.20 -0.59
N THR A 68 -9.24 -10.26 0.73
CA THR A 68 -8.17 -9.91 1.68
C THR A 68 -6.87 -10.66 1.40
N ALA A 69 -6.95 -11.95 1.04
CA ALA A 69 -5.77 -12.74 0.68
C ALA A 69 -5.03 -12.20 -0.56
N MET A 70 -5.74 -11.60 -1.51
CA MET A 70 -5.13 -10.95 -2.68
C MET A 70 -4.45 -9.64 -2.28
N LEU A 71 -5.11 -8.84 -1.42
CA LEU A 71 -4.55 -7.59 -0.89
C LEU A 71 -3.24 -7.86 -0.15
N GLU A 72 -3.21 -8.84 0.76
CA GLU A 72 -2.00 -9.19 1.51
C GLU A 72 -0.84 -9.64 0.62
N ARG A 73 -1.14 -10.29 -0.51
CA ARG A 73 -0.14 -10.72 -1.48
C ARG A 73 0.40 -9.55 -2.29
N VAL A 74 -0.46 -8.61 -2.71
CA VAL A 74 -0.06 -7.41 -3.43
C VAL A 74 0.73 -6.45 -2.54
N GLU A 75 0.32 -6.28 -1.29
CA GLU A 75 0.96 -5.38 -0.32
C GLU A 75 2.45 -5.73 -0.10
N LYS A 76 2.78 -7.02 -0.16
CA LYS A 76 4.15 -7.54 0.00
C LYS A 76 5.00 -7.44 -1.27
N MET A 77 4.44 -6.95 -2.38
CA MET A 77 5.17 -6.88 -3.64
C MET A 77 6.28 -5.82 -3.60
N LYS A 78 7.45 -6.23 -4.10
CA LYS A 78 8.57 -5.33 -4.38
C LYS A 78 8.43 -4.69 -5.75
N ILE A 79 9.17 -3.60 -5.97
CA ILE A 79 9.28 -2.95 -7.29
C ILE A 79 9.70 -3.98 -8.34
N SER A 80 9.15 -3.85 -9.54
CA SER A 80 9.32 -4.74 -10.69
C SER A 80 8.78 -6.16 -10.50
N GLN A 81 8.14 -6.46 -9.37
CA GLN A 81 7.41 -7.72 -9.26
C GLN A 81 6.10 -7.64 -10.02
N VAL A 82 5.78 -8.75 -10.66
CA VAL A 82 4.53 -8.97 -11.38
C VAL A 82 3.81 -10.12 -10.71
N ILE A 83 2.51 -9.97 -10.49
CA ILE A 83 1.65 -11.08 -10.11
C ILE A 83 0.44 -11.13 -11.03
N GLU A 84 -0.09 -12.34 -11.18
CA GLU A 84 -1.37 -12.57 -11.83
C GLU A 84 -2.35 -13.05 -10.79
N ILE A 85 -3.53 -12.43 -10.79
CA ILE A 85 -4.65 -12.76 -9.92
C ILE A 85 -5.89 -12.93 -10.78
N GLN A 86 -6.64 -13.99 -10.51
CA GLN A 86 -7.97 -14.15 -11.08
C GLN A 86 -8.94 -13.37 -10.19
N PHE A 87 -9.65 -12.41 -10.78
CA PHE A 87 -10.66 -11.61 -10.11
C PHE A 87 -11.93 -11.68 -10.95
N GLU A 88 -13.01 -12.19 -10.34
CA GLU A 88 -14.22 -12.60 -11.08
C GLU A 88 -13.84 -13.57 -12.21
N ASP A 89 -14.30 -13.32 -13.43
CA ASP A 89 -13.99 -14.13 -14.61
C ASP A 89 -12.84 -13.54 -15.45
N LYS A 90 -12.06 -12.62 -14.88
CA LYS A 90 -10.98 -11.92 -15.59
C LYS A 90 -9.62 -12.18 -14.96
N MET A 91 -8.60 -12.22 -15.81
CA MET A 91 -7.20 -12.31 -15.36
C MET A 91 -6.62 -10.90 -15.24
N HIS A 92 -6.14 -10.57 -14.06
CA HIS A 92 -5.54 -9.28 -13.76
C HIS A 92 -4.04 -9.49 -13.52
N ARG A 93 -3.21 -8.81 -14.29
CA ARG A 93 -1.76 -8.77 -14.10
C ARG A 93 -1.37 -7.43 -13.50
N LEU A 94 -0.79 -7.47 -12.31
CA LEU A 94 -0.38 -6.28 -11.56
C LEU A 94 1.15 -6.23 -11.55
N MET A 95 1.71 -5.05 -11.84
CA MET A 95 3.13 -4.77 -11.73
C MET A 95 3.36 -3.56 -10.84
N ARG A 96 4.18 -3.71 -9.80
CA ARG A 96 4.65 -2.55 -9.02
C ARG A 96 5.77 -1.87 -9.80
N VAL A 97 5.58 -0.63 -10.24
CA VAL A 97 6.60 0.13 -10.99
C VAL A 97 7.37 1.11 -10.11
N LYS A 98 6.83 1.48 -8.95
CA LYS A 98 7.46 2.34 -7.94
C LYS A 98 7.06 1.89 -6.54
#